data_AF-A0A955SWH8-F1
#
_entry.id   AF-A0A955SWH8-F1
#
_cell.length_a   1.000
_cell.length_b   1.000
_cell.length_c   1.000
_cell.angle_alpha   90.00
_cell.angle_beta   90.00
_cell.angle_gamma   90.00
#
_symmetry.space_group_name_H-M   'P 1'
#
loop_
_entity.id
_entity.type
_entity.pdbx_description
1 polymer ?
#
loop_
_entity_poly.entity_id
_entity_poly.type
_entity_poly.pdbx_seq_one_letter_code
_entity_poly.pdbx_strand_id
1 'polypeptide(L)'
;MNGSVRLVGWILGISLFYGSTVASQEEFLTDIRRDIRDDGMEEKSSLFQEAYNSGDYDLARSIAESMQWTLDFQKQLKGDIGEVDIDSNHFEKVDELPSAWKDWAKGWEFFKTIDLSETQGIERTGEPVDIVVAFKTDQTTDLYREIRVAYVNEASG
;
A
#
# COMPACT_ATOMS: atom_id res chain seq x y z
N MET A 1 25.83 -0.57 2.83
CA MET A 1 25.27 -1.56 1.90
C MET A 1 24.09 -0.87 1.26
N ASN A 2 24.15 -0.61 -0.04
CA ASN A 2 23.07 0.06 -0.75
C ASN A 2 22.02 -1.00 -1.09
N GLY A 3 20.76 -0.72 -0.79
CA GLY A 3 19.64 -1.58 -1.15
C GLY A 3 18.65 -0.74 -1.93
N SER A 4 18.39 -1.11 -3.19
CA SER A 4 17.32 -0.50 -3.97
C SER A 4 16.05 -1.34 -3.76
N VAL A 5 14.91 -0.68 -3.54
CA VAL A 5 13.57 -1.29 -3.47
C VAL A 5 12.79 -0.71 -4.64
N ARG A 6 12.20 -1.54 -5.51
CA ARG A 6 11.37 -1.04 -6.61
C ARG A 6 9.92 -1.41 -6.38
N LEU A 7 9.04 -0.41 -6.49
CA LEU A 7 7.59 -0.55 -6.49
C LEU A 7 7.13 -0.68 -7.93
N VAL A 8 6.38 -1.72 -8.27
CA VAL A 8 5.80 -1.90 -9.62
C VAL A 8 4.27 -1.73 -9.51
N GLY A 9 3.60 -1.11 -10.52
CA GLY A 9 2.14 -0.81 -10.66
C GLY A 9 1.37 -1.57 -11.80
N TRP A 10 0.27 -2.34 -11.54
CA TRP A 10 -0.38 -3.24 -12.56
C TRP A 10 -1.30 -2.47 -13.50
N ILE A 11 -1.39 -2.91 -14.76
CA ILE A 11 -2.59 -2.78 -15.61
C ILE A 11 -2.99 -4.17 -16.09
N LEU A 12 -4.19 -4.62 -15.73
CA LEU A 12 -4.74 -5.92 -16.15
C LEU A 12 -5.60 -5.71 -17.41
N GLY A 13 -4.97 -5.76 -18.58
CA GLY A 13 -5.66 -5.79 -19.87
C GLY A 13 -6.22 -7.17 -20.18
N ILE A 14 -7.53 -7.38 -19.97
CA ILE A 14 -8.23 -8.56 -20.46
C ILE A 14 -8.55 -8.35 -21.96
N SER A 15 -7.90 -9.12 -22.84
CA SER A 15 -8.39 -9.35 -24.20
C SER A 15 -9.35 -10.55 -24.20
N LEU A 16 -10.61 -10.32 -24.55
CA LEU A 16 -11.53 -11.36 -25.02
C LEU A 16 -12.08 -10.95 -26.39
N PHE A 17 -11.70 -11.69 -27.43
CA PHE A 17 -12.28 -11.60 -28.77
C PHE A 17 -13.55 -12.47 -28.85
N TYR A 18 -14.60 -11.86 -29.43
CA TYR A 18 -15.78 -12.45 -30.10
C TYR A 18 -16.74 -13.36 -29.34
N GLY A 19 -18.00 -12.92 -29.26
CA GLY A 19 -19.16 -13.81 -29.39
C GLY A 19 -20.31 -13.56 -28.43
N SER A 20 -21.44 -13.13 -29.01
CA SER A 20 -22.82 -13.25 -28.53
C SER A 20 -23.28 -12.50 -27.27
N THR A 21 -24.24 -11.61 -27.51
CA THR A 21 -25.29 -11.09 -26.63
C THR A 21 -25.60 -11.95 -25.40
N VAL A 22 -25.34 -11.42 -24.21
CA VAL A 22 -26.09 -11.80 -23.00
C VAL A 22 -26.12 -10.65 -21.98
N ALA A 23 -27.35 -10.25 -21.68
CA ALA A 23 -27.87 -9.69 -20.43
C ALA A 23 -27.03 -8.67 -19.65
N SER A 24 -27.54 -7.44 -19.66
CA SER A 24 -27.37 -6.45 -18.60
C SER A 24 -27.72 -7.06 -17.23
N GLN A 25 -26.73 -7.22 -16.37
CA GLN A 25 -26.89 -7.14 -14.92
C GLN A 25 -25.52 -6.80 -14.32
N GLU A 26 -25.27 -5.50 -14.17
CA GLU A 26 -24.33 -5.01 -13.15
C GLU A 26 -24.98 -5.29 -11.80
N GLU A 27 -24.69 -6.45 -11.20
CA GLU A 27 -24.76 -6.55 -9.74
C GLU A 27 -23.57 -5.78 -9.18
N PHE A 28 -23.79 -4.48 -8.99
CA PHE A 28 -22.97 -3.64 -8.14
C PHE A 28 -22.90 -4.33 -6.77
N LEU A 29 -21.71 -4.80 -6.38
CA LEU A 29 -21.47 -5.42 -5.08
C LEU A 29 -21.80 -4.41 -3.96
N THR A 30 -23.06 -4.36 -3.53
CA THR A 30 -23.53 -3.54 -2.40
C THR A 30 -23.18 -4.14 -1.04
N ASP A 31 -22.49 -5.28 -1.02
CA ASP A 31 -22.27 -6.08 0.20
C ASP A 31 -21.00 -5.70 0.98
N ILE A 32 -20.35 -4.58 0.65
CA ILE A 32 -19.36 -3.97 1.53
C ILE A 32 -19.85 -2.58 1.90
N ARG A 33 -20.78 -2.52 2.85
CA ARG A 33 -21.08 -1.31 3.62
C ARG A 33 -19.84 -0.88 4.39
N ARG A 34 -18.96 -0.13 3.73
CA ARG A 34 -17.73 0.46 4.30
C ARG A 34 -18.03 1.46 5.42
N ASP A 35 -19.27 1.91 5.54
CA ASP A 35 -19.81 2.84 6.53
C ASP A 35 -20.14 2.20 7.89
N ILE A 36 -20.16 0.87 8.01
CA ILE A 36 -20.61 0.16 9.23
C ILE A 36 -19.48 -0.57 9.96
N ARG A 37 -18.25 -0.56 9.42
CA ARG A 37 -17.13 -1.35 9.96
C ARG A 37 -16.18 -0.54 10.86
N ASP A 38 -16.73 0.12 11.86
CA ASP A 38 -15.94 0.74 12.93
C ASP A 38 -16.61 0.39 14.26
N ASP A 39 -16.06 -0.55 15.03
CA ASP A 39 -16.31 -0.49 16.48
C ASP A 39 -15.73 0.87 16.88
N GLY A 40 -16.61 1.82 17.17
CA GLY A 40 -16.23 3.23 17.20
C GLY A 40 -15.06 3.48 18.15
N MET A 41 -14.31 4.55 17.90
CA MET A 41 -13.15 4.96 18.72
C MET A 41 -13.44 4.96 20.23
N GLU A 42 -14.70 5.22 20.62
CA GLU A 42 -15.19 5.15 22.00
C GLU A 42 -15.09 3.74 22.60
N GLU A 43 -15.54 2.71 21.89
CA GLU A 43 -15.48 1.31 22.34
C GLU A 43 -14.03 0.84 22.46
N LYS A 44 -13.19 1.16 21.46
CA LYS A 44 -11.76 0.85 21.50
C LYS A 44 -11.08 1.52 22.71
N SER A 45 -11.44 2.77 23.02
CA SER A 45 -10.89 3.51 24.17
C SER A 45 -11.24 2.84 25.50
N SER A 46 -12.48 2.37 25.63
CA SER A 46 -12.91 1.60 26.81
C SER A 46 -12.14 0.29 26.94
N LEU A 47 -12.02 -0.49 25.86
CA LEU A 47 -11.29 -1.77 25.87
C LEU A 47 -9.81 -1.59 26.18
N PHE A 48 -9.18 -0.54 25.66
CA PHE A 48 -7.80 -0.20 25.98
C PHE A 48 -7.63 0.08 27.47
N GLN A 49 -8.52 0.89 28.07
CA GLN A 49 -8.46 1.21 29.49
C GLN A 49 -8.64 -0.04 30.36
N GLU A 50 -9.56 -0.94 30.00
CA GLU A 50 -9.78 -2.20 30.71
C GLU A 50 -8.53 -3.11 30.64
N ALA A 51 -7.96 -3.29 29.45
CA ALA A 51 -6.74 -4.08 29.26
C ALA A 51 -5.55 -3.49 30.03
N TYR A 52 -5.37 -2.17 29.97
CA TYR A 52 -4.29 -1.48 30.67
C TYR A 52 -4.43 -1.60 32.20
N ASN A 53 -5.64 -1.40 32.73
CA ASN A 53 -5.91 -1.47 34.17
C ASN A 53 -5.82 -2.90 34.72
N SER A 54 -6.11 -3.91 33.90
CA SER A 54 -5.95 -5.33 34.26
C SER A 54 -4.50 -5.83 34.15
N GLY A 55 -3.59 -5.02 33.59
CA GLY A 55 -2.19 -5.38 33.37
C GLY A 55 -1.96 -6.27 32.14
N ASP A 56 -2.98 -6.46 31.30
CA ASP A 56 -2.85 -7.16 30.03
C ASP A 56 -2.30 -6.22 28.95
N TYR A 57 -0.99 -6.00 29.02
CA TYR A 57 -0.30 -5.05 28.14
C TYR A 57 -0.21 -5.53 26.69
N ASP A 58 -0.24 -6.84 26.44
CA ASP A 58 -0.25 -7.39 25.09
C ASP A 58 -1.59 -7.07 24.40
N LEU A 59 -2.71 -7.26 25.12
CA LEU A 59 -4.02 -6.84 24.65
C LEU A 59 -4.10 -5.32 24.47
N ALA A 60 -3.67 -4.54 25.47
CA ALA A 60 -3.66 -3.08 25.39
C ALA A 60 -2.87 -2.57 24.17
N ARG A 61 -1.73 -3.19 23.88
CA ARG A 61 -0.93 -2.87 22.69
C ARG A 61 -1.67 -3.19 21.39
N SER A 62 -2.28 -4.37 21.27
CA SER A 62 -3.04 -4.73 20.05
C SER A 62 -4.21 -3.77 19.79
N ILE A 63 -4.87 -3.29 20.85
CA ILE A 63 -5.95 -2.31 20.75
C ILE A 63 -5.40 -0.96 20.30
N ALA A 64 -4.27 -0.52 20.86
CA ALA A 64 -3.62 0.73 20.46
C ALA A 64 -3.19 0.70 18.98
N GLU A 65 -2.65 -0.42 18.49
CA GLU A 65 -2.33 -0.61 17.07
C GLU A 65 -3.61 -0.48 16.23
N SER A 66 -4.72 -1.11 16.62
CA SER A 66 -6.01 -0.95 15.91
C SER A 66 -6.52 0.50 15.89
N MET A 67 -6.32 1.27 16.97
CA MET A 67 -6.70 2.70 17.00
C MET A 67 -5.85 3.53 16.04
N GLN A 68 -4.54 3.24 15.95
CA GLN A 68 -3.65 3.90 15.01
C GLN A 68 -4.15 3.70 13.57
N TRP A 69 -4.53 2.47 13.19
CA TRP A 69 -5.13 2.19 11.89
C TRP A 69 -6.39 3.03 11.62
N THR A 70 -7.27 3.17 12.63
CA THR A 70 -8.48 4.03 12.51
C THR A 70 -8.09 5.50 12.26
N LEU A 71 -7.09 6.02 12.97
CA LEU A 71 -6.63 7.40 12.79
C LEU A 71 -5.99 7.64 11.43
N ASP A 72 -5.15 6.72 10.96
CA ASP A 72 -4.50 6.83 9.66
C ASP A 72 -5.52 6.75 8.52
N PHE A 73 -6.53 5.90 8.64
CA PHE A 73 -7.65 5.87 7.70
C PHE A 73 -8.42 7.20 7.65
N GLN A 74 -8.69 7.81 8.82
CA GLN A 74 -9.37 9.11 8.88
C GLN A 74 -8.53 10.24 8.26
N LYS A 75 -7.21 10.21 8.43
CA LYS A 75 -6.27 11.12 7.75
C LYS A 75 -6.33 10.98 6.24
N GLN A 76 -6.28 9.73 5.74
CA GLN A 76 -6.41 9.44 4.31
C GLN A 76 -7.72 9.95 3.72
N LEU A 77 -8.86 9.74 4.41
CA LEU A 77 -10.16 10.26 3.97
C LEU A 77 -10.20 11.80 3.90
N LYS A 78 -9.49 12.48 4.79
CA LYS A 78 -9.37 13.94 4.80
C LYS A 78 -8.34 14.49 3.82
N GLY A 79 -7.57 13.62 3.16
CA GLY A 79 -6.45 14.01 2.29
C GLY A 79 -5.23 14.54 3.05
N ASP A 80 -5.17 14.34 4.37
CA ASP A 80 -4.08 14.79 5.24
C ASP A 80 -3.04 13.68 5.41
N ILE A 81 -2.39 13.32 4.31
CA ILE A 81 -1.45 12.19 4.23
C ILE A 81 0.01 12.59 4.43
N GLY A 82 0.30 13.89 4.64
CA GLY A 82 1.65 14.43 4.74
C GLY A 82 2.20 14.96 3.40
N GLU A 83 3.47 15.35 3.40
CA GLU A 83 4.17 15.73 2.17
C GLU A 83 4.44 14.52 1.29
N VAL A 84 4.38 14.71 -0.03
CA VAL A 84 4.65 13.66 -1.01
C VAL A 84 6.17 13.49 -1.16
N ASP A 85 6.68 12.33 -0.77
CA ASP A 85 8.09 11.97 -0.93
C ASP A 85 8.43 11.60 -2.38
N ILE A 86 7.49 10.92 -3.07
CA ILE A 86 7.65 10.50 -4.46
C ILE A 86 6.47 10.98 -5.30
N ASP A 87 6.73 11.92 -6.20
CA ASP A 87 5.72 12.52 -7.06
C ASP A 87 5.09 11.53 -8.06
N SER A 88 3.86 11.84 -8.46
CA SER A 88 3.07 11.13 -9.47
C SER A 88 3.80 11.00 -10.82
N ASN A 89 4.61 11.97 -11.24
CA ASN A 89 5.35 11.93 -12.51
C ASN A 89 6.66 11.13 -12.44
N HIS A 90 7.10 10.74 -11.24
CA HIS A 90 8.32 9.97 -11.06
C HIS A 90 8.04 8.48 -11.25
N PHE A 91 7.98 8.02 -12.50
CA PHE A 91 7.78 6.61 -12.86
C PHE A 91 8.58 6.25 -14.12
N GLU A 92 8.86 4.97 -14.28
CA GLU A 92 9.56 4.36 -15.41
C GLU A 92 8.70 3.23 -16.00
N LYS A 93 9.04 2.77 -17.21
CA LYS A 93 8.30 1.66 -17.85
C LYS A 93 8.92 0.32 -17.53
N VAL A 94 8.11 -0.68 -17.24
CA VAL A 94 8.57 -2.06 -16.96
C VAL A 94 9.48 -2.60 -18.07
N ASP A 95 9.29 -2.18 -19.32
CA ASP A 95 10.16 -2.55 -20.45
C ASP A 95 11.64 -2.16 -20.25
N GLU A 96 11.91 -1.14 -19.43
CA GLU A 96 13.23 -0.62 -19.08
C GLU A 96 13.90 -1.44 -17.95
N LEU A 97 13.16 -2.36 -17.31
CA LEU A 97 13.72 -3.26 -16.30
C LEU A 97 14.65 -4.33 -16.93
N PRO A 98 15.61 -4.87 -16.15
CA PRO A 98 16.37 -6.07 -16.51
C PRO A 98 15.46 -7.26 -16.83
N SER A 99 15.94 -8.22 -17.63
CA SER A 99 15.12 -9.35 -18.11
C SER A 99 14.46 -10.16 -17.00
N ALA A 100 15.23 -10.56 -15.98
CA ALA A 100 14.72 -11.34 -14.84
C ALA A 100 13.57 -10.63 -14.10
N TRP A 101 13.60 -9.30 -14.14
CA TRP A 101 12.62 -8.45 -13.47
C TRP A 101 11.40 -8.17 -14.31
N LYS A 102 11.56 -8.09 -15.63
CA LYS A 102 10.44 -8.07 -16.57
C LYS A 102 9.62 -9.34 -16.49
N ASP A 103 10.28 -10.48 -16.30
CA ASP A 103 9.60 -11.76 -16.12
C ASP A 103 8.82 -11.80 -14.80
N TRP A 104 9.39 -11.27 -13.71
CA TRP A 104 8.69 -11.13 -12.43
C TRP A 104 7.53 -10.13 -12.52
N ALA A 105 7.74 -9.00 -13.20
CA ALA A 105 6.78 -7.93 -13.46
C ALA A 105 5.93 -8.19 -14.72
N LYS A 106 5.73 -9.45 -15.13
CA LYS A 106 4.96 -9.76 -16.32
C LYS A 106 3.50 -9.30 -16.17
N GLY A 107 3.05 -8.47 -17.10
CA GLY A 107 1.70 -7.87 -17.08
C GLY A 107 1.64 -6.51 -16.38
N TRP A 108 2.78 -5.96 -15.95
CA TRP A 108 2.88 -4.63 -15.38
C TRP A 108 3.40 -3.63 -16.42
N GLU A 109 2.97 -2.36 -16.32
CA GLU A 109 3.38 -1.32 -17.27
C GLU A 109 4.38 -0.33 -16.66
N PHE A 110 4.20 0.04 -15.38
CA PHE A 110 4.98 1.09 -14.74
C PHE A 110 5.66 0.62 -13.45
N PHE A 111 6.77 1.24 -13.11
CA PHE A 111 7.43 1.09 -11.82
C PHE A 111 7.99 2.42 -11.30
N LYS A 112 8.24 2.48 -9.99
CA LYS A 112 8.95 3.54 -9.28
C LYS A 112 10.11 2.92 -8.51
N THR A 113 11.25 3.61 -8.48
CA THR A 113 12.43 3.16 -7.74
C THR A 113 12.54 3.93 -6.43
N ILE A 114 12.80 3.21 -5.34
CA ILE A 114 13.11 3.75 -4.02
C ILE A 114 14.53 3.30 -3.67
N ASP A 115 15.46 4.24 -3.66
CA ASP A 115 16.83 3.96 -3.25
C ASP A 115 16.98 4.22 -1.75
N LEU A 116 17.32 3.17 -1.00
CA LEU A 116 17.65 3.28 0.42
C LEU A 116 19.17 3.35 0.55
N SER A 117 19.68 4.54 0.85
CA SER A 117 21.10 4.77 1.13
C SER A 117 21.34 4.99 2.62
N GLU A 118 22.13 4.14 3.26
CA GLU A 118 22.67 4.38 4.60
C GLU A 118 23.95 5.21 4.49
N THR A 119 23.84 6.50 4.77
CA THR A 119 24.89 7.48 4.43
C THR A 119 26.00 7.58 5.48
N GLN A 120 25.79 7.13 6.73
CA GLN A 120 26.67 7.50 7.84
C GLN A 120 26.96 6.38 8.86
N GLY A 121 26.36 5.19 8.74
CA GLY A 121 26.55 4.12 9.74
C GLY A 121 25.99 4.51 11.11
N ILE A 122 25.00 5.39 11.11
CA ILE A 122 24.30 5.82 12.32
C ILE A 122 23.35 4.69 12.71
N GLU A 123 23.17 4.49 14.02
CA GLU A 123 22.18 3.54 14.52
C GLU A 123 20.79 3.93 13.98
N ARG A 124 20.05 2.95 13.44
CA ARG A 124 18.74 3.18 12.82
C ARG A 124 17.75 3.63 13.91
N THR A 125 17.68 4.93 14.18
CA THR A 125 16.73 5.53 15.11
C THR A 125 15.55 6.09 14.33
N GLY A 126 14.34 5.61 14.59
CA GLY A 126 13.11 6.10 13.94
C GLY A 126 12.48 5.15 12.92
N GLU A 127 12.60 3.84 13.14
CA GLU A 127 11.91 2.84 12.32
C GLU A 127 10.62 2.36 13.00
N PRO A 128 9.54 2.10 12.24
CA PRO A 128 9.43 2.11 10.77
C PRO A 128 9.41 3.52 10.16
N VAL A 129 9.83 3.63 8.89
CA VAL A 129 9.74 4.87 8.11
C VAL A 129 8.54 4.74 7.17
N ASP A 130 7.59 5.67 7.32
CA ASP A 130 6.46 5.82 6.40
C ASP A 130 6.82 6.81 5.29
N ILE A 131 6.44 6.50 4.06
CA ILE A 131 6.63 7.36 2.90
C ILE A 131 5.32 7.56 2.14
N VAL A 132 5.14 8.73 1.56
CA VAL A 132 3.98 9.09 0.75
C VAL A 132 4.34 9.04 -0.72
N VAL A 133 3.74 8.08 -1.43
CA VAL A 133 3.95 7.87 -2.87
C VAL A 133 2.70 8.27 -3.64
N ALA A 134 2.84 9.23 -4.55
CA ALA A 134 1.78 9.66 -5.43
C ALA A 134 1.79 8.87 -6.74
N PHE A 135 0.60 8.56 -7.26
CA PHE A 135 0.38 7.88 -8.53
C PHE A 135 -0.56 8.72 -9.40
N LYS A 136 -0.41 8.60 -10.73
CA LYS A 136 -1.35 9.26 -11.64
C LYS A 136 -2.65 8.46 -11.71
N THR A 137 -3.76 9.17 -11.72
CA THR A 137 -5.11 8.57 -11.80
C THR A 137 -5.39 7.88 -13.13
N ASP A 138 -4.64 8.21 -14.19
CA ASP A 138 -4.72 7.52 -15.49
C ASP A 138 -3.87 6.24 -15.55
N GLN A 139 -3.03 5.98 -14.55
CA GLN A 139 -2.20 4.78 -14.44
C GLN A 139 -2.75 3.75 -13.45
N THR A 140 -3.72 4.12 -12.61
CA THR A 140 -4.18 3.29 -11.49
C THR A 140 -5.69 3.33 -11.34
N THR A 141 -6.31 2.16 -11.19
CA THR A 141 -7.75 2.00 -10.93
C THR A 141 -8.02 1.61 -9.48
N ASP A 142 -7.14 0.81 -8.87
CA ASP A 142 -7.23 0.36 -7.47
C ASP A 142 -5.82 0.11 -6.88
N LEU A 143 -5.27 1.13 -6.22
CA LEU A 143 -3.94 1.07 -5.60
C LEU A 143 -3.77 -0.10 -4.60
N TYR A 144 -4.84 -0.53 -3.94
CA TYR A 144 -4.75 -1.63 -2.97
C TYR A 144 -4.43 -2.98 -3.66
N ARG A 145 -4.83 -3.13 -4.92
CA ARG A 145 -4.60 -4.34 -5.73
C ARG A 145 -3.43 -4.19 -6.70
N GLU A 146 -3.06 -2.95 -7.00
CA GLU A 146 -2.14 -2.60 -8.08
C GLU A 146 -0.75 -2.20 -7.60
N ILE A 147 -0.43 -2.31 -6.30
CA ILE A 147 0.93 -2.08 -5.80
C ILE A 147 1.59 -3.42 -5.43
N ARG A 148 2.80 -3.66 -5.94
CA ARG A 148 3.71 -4.70 -5.39
C ARG A 148 5.09 -4.12 -5.15
N VAL A 149 5.73 -4.64 -4.11
CA VAL A 149 7.08 -4.27 -3.70
C VAL A 149 8.03 -5.41 -3.99
N ALA A 150 9.13 -5.12 -4.68
CA ALA A 150 10.26 -6.03 -4.84
C ALA A 150 11.52 -5.41 -4.24
N TYR A 151 12.33 -6.25 -3.59
CA TYR A 151 13.61 -5.87 -3.03
C TYR A 151 14.76 -6.39 -3.91
N VAL A 152 15.76 -5.54 -4.16
CA VAL A 152 17.01 -5.95 -4.79
C VAL A 152 17.99 -6.39 -3.75
N ASN A 153 18.30 -7.67 -3.76
CA ASN A 153 19.51 -8.13 -3.09
C ASN A 153 20.66 -8.12 -4.11
N GLU A 154 21.57 -7.15 -3.96
CA GLU A 154 22.77 -7.02 -4.82
C GLU A 154 23.61 -8.33 -4.87
N ALA A 155 23.47 -9.23 -3.89
CA ALA A 155 24.18 -10.51 -3.87
C ALA A 155 23.60 -11.58 -4.83
N SER A 156 22.36 -11.42 -5.32
CA SER A 156 21.68 -12.44 -6.15
C SER A 156 21.33 -12.00 -7.56
N GLY A 157 21.53 -10.71 -7.91
CA GLY A 157 21.26 -10.17 -9.25
C GLY A 157 19.78 -9.91 -9.54
#